data_AF-A0A9X8BYL9-F1
#
_entry.id   AF-A0A9X8BYL9-F1
#
_cell.length_a   1.000
_cell.length_b   1.000
_cell.length_c   1.000
_cell.angle_alpha   90.00
_cell.angle_beta   90.00
_cell.angle_gamma   90.00
#
_symmetry.space_group_name_H-M   'P 1'
#
loop_
_entity.id
_entity.type
_entity.pdbx_description
1 polymer ?
#
loop_
_entity_poly.entity_id
_entity_poly.type
_entity_poly.pdbx_seq_one_letter_code
_entity_poly.pdbx_strand_id
1 'polypeptide(L)'
;MDKQNELDFIKQVSAGWFNKNGSSFNFVTKPLKDGSTNVYMLLVNDKSTVSANYQRIQVNYNTVDEDVIFSILTSPFGKSKRVEVSKQEALTYLSTFIQSPDWGEKPLNQEEGEVDFYNILEQLEEQVFSKRDLFEINKWNSELYLHKQVGEEYGTMQNAYHVHGGVGNAPDINGLHDITTTIELATSPINGKTYLNVRRDLTENPMSMQGLYEDATPQMFVESIIEQYKGAWNRSK
;
A
#
# COMPACT_ATOMS: atom_id res chain seq x y z
N MET A 1 8.92 -21.60 -3.28
CA MET A 1 8.99 -20.13 -3.36
C MET A 1 9.43 -19.65 -2.00
N ASP A 2 10.52 -18.91 -1.96
CA ASP A 2 11.08 -18.36 -0.74
C ASP A 2 10.48 -16.97 -0.53
N LYS A 3 9.57 -16.84 0.44
CA LYS A 3 8.77 -15.62 0.64
C LYS A 3 9.63 -14.43 1.02
N GLN A 4 10.67 -14.67 1.81
CA GLN A 4 11.61 -13.63 2.22
C GLN A 4 12.35 -13.06 1.01
N ASN A 5 12.84 -13.92 0.10
CA ASN A 5 13.50 -13.45 -1.12
C ASN A 5 12.57 -12.61 -2.01
N GLU A 6 11.28 -12.95 -2.08
CA GLU A 6 10.31 -12.17 -2.84
C GLU A 6 10.01 -10.81 -2.19
N LEU A 7 9.91 -10.75 -0.85
CA LEU A 7 9.77 -9.49 -0.13
C LEU A 7 11.01 -8.60 -0.24
N ASP A 8 12.20 -9.19 -0.14
CA ASP A 8 13.46 -8.48 -0.34
C ASP A 8 13.54 -7.90 -1.76
N PHE A 9 13.08 -8.67 -2.76
CA PHE A 9 12.97 -8.18 -4.12
C PHE A 9 11.97 -7.02 -4.24
N ILE A 10 10.78 -7.11 -3.61
CA ILE A 10 9.79 -6.02 -3.57
C ILE A 10 10.40 -4.75 -2.98
N LYS A 11 11.10 -4.87 -1.85
CA LYS A 11 11.78 -3.77 -1.17
C LYS A 11 12.85 -3.11 -2.04
N GLN A 12 13.61 -3.92 -2.77
CA GLN A 12 14.60 -3.44 -3.74
C GLN A 12 13.92 -2.75 -4.93
N VAL A 13 13.02 -3.42 -5.63
CA VAL A 13 12.46 -2.92 -6.89
C VAL A 13 11.56 -1.70 -6.72
N SER A 14 10.99 -1.50 -5.52
CA SER A 14 10.22 -0.29 -5.19
C SER A 14 11.09 0.88 -4.75
N ALA A 15 12.42 0.72 -4.62
CA ALA A 15 13.35 1.78 -4.24
C ALA A 15 12.94 2.54 -2.95
N GLY A 16 12.38 1.84 -1.96
CA GLY A 16 11.97 2.44 -0.69
C GLY A 16 10.63 3.20 -0.72
N TRP A 17 9.90 3.17 -1.84
CA TRP A 17 8.69 3.99 -2.06
C TRP A 17 7.61 3.83 -0.99
N PHE A 18 7.40 2.62 -0.46
CA PHE A 18 6.33 2.36 0.51
C PHE A 18 6.47 3.14 1.82
N ASN A 19 7.70 3.50 2.21
CA ASN A 19 7.96 4.21 3.46
C ASN A 19 8.14 5.72 3.27
N LYS A 20 8.16 6.25 2.04
CA LYS A 20 8.37 7.68 1.82
C LYS A 20 7.12 8.51 2.16
N ASN A 21 7.32 9.63 2.85
CA ASN A 21 6.27 10.62 3.04
C ASN A 21 5.86 11.22 1.67
N GLY A 22 4.59 11.57 1.52
CA GLY A 22 4.06 12.06 0.24
C GLY A 22 3.80 10.97 -0.80
N SER A 23 4.21 9.71 -0.57
CA SER A 23 3.86 8.60 -1.47
C SER A 23 2.52 7.95 -1.14
N SER A 24 1.75 7.62 -2.17
CA SER A 24 0.62 6.69 -2.07
C SER A 24 0.91 5.46 -2.92
N PHE A 25 0.36 4.30 -2.54
CA PHE A 25 0.57 3.08 -3.30
C PHE A 25 -0.58 2.10 -3.21
N ASN A 26 -0.67 1.23 -4.22
CA ASN A 26 -1.41 -0.03 -4.13
C ASN A 26 -0.43 -1.19 -4.23
N PHE A 27 -0.53 -2.16 -3.33
CA PHE A 27 0.22 -3.40 -3.39
C PHE A 27 -0.76 -4.56 -3.40
N VAL A 28 -0.75 -5.36 -4.47
CA VAL A 28 -1.67 -6.48 -4.67
C VAL A 28 -0.91 -7.72 -5.09
N THR A 29 -1.26 -8.87 -4.52
CA THR A 29 -0.79 -10.17 -4.99
C THR A 29 -1.95 -11.06 -5.43
N LYS A 30 -1.68 -11.87 -6.45
CA LYS A 30 -2.63 -12.83 -7.00
C LYS A 30 -1.95 -14.17 -7.29
N PRO A 31 -2.33 -15.27 -6.63
CA PRO A 31 -1.83 -16.58 -6.97
C PRO A 31 -2.30 -17.01 -8.37
N LEU A 32 -1.43 -17.73 -9.07
CA LEU A 32 -1.67 -18.29 -10.39
C LEU A 32 -1.83 -19.83 -10.33
N LYS A 33 -2.38 -20.40 -11.40
CA LYS A 33 -2.70 -21.84 -11.48
C LYS A 33 -1.46 -22.73 -11.42
N ASP A 34 -0.32 -22.24 -11.88
CA ASP A 34 0.97 -22.93 -11.83
C ASP A 34 1.64 -22.84 -10.44
N GLY A 35 1.01 -22.18 -9.47
CA GLY A 35 1.50 -21.99 -8.12
C GLY A 35 2.45 -20.80 -7.94
N SER A 36 2.71 -20.04 -9.01
CA SER A 36 3.40 -18.74 -8.94
C SER A 36 2.45 -17.64 -8.45
N THR A 37 2.96 -16.43 -8.24
CA THR A 37 2.17 -15.28 -7.79
C THR A 37 2.49 -14.08 -8.66
N ASN A 38 1.44 -13.41 -9.16
CA ASN A 38 1.61 -12.10 -9.76
C ASN A 38 1.58 -11.04 -8.67
N VAL A 39 2.54 -10.13 -8.72
CA VAL A 39 2.63 -8.97 -7.84
C VAL A 39 2.39 -7.72 -8.69
N TYR A 40 1.43 -6.91 -8.26
CA TYR A 40 1.06 -5.66 -8.87
C TYR A 40 1.32 -4.54 -7.86
N MET A 41 2.19 -3.60 -8.22
CA MET A 41 2.49 -2.43 -7.42
C MET A 41 2.15 -1.19 -8.20
N LEU A 42 1.38 -0.30 -7.60
CA LEU A 42 1.11 1.03 -8.10
C LEU A 42 1.79 2.02 -7.16
N LEU A 43 2.70 2.82 -7.68
CA LEU A 43 3.44 3.83 -6.94
C LEU A 43 3.01 5.22 -7.43
N VAL A 44 2.63 6.09 -6.50
CA VAL A 44 2.17 7.46 -6.75
C VAL A 44 2.92 8.42 -5.83
N ASN A 45 3.40 9.55 -6.35
CA ASN A 45 4.26 10.51 -5.63
C ASN A 45 3.52 11.68 -4.95
N ASP A 46 2.19 11.75 -5.02
CA ASP A 46 1.37 12.76 -4.34
C ASP A 46 0.02 12.18 -3.87
N LYS A 47 -0.77 12.98 -3.14
CA LYS A 47 -2.16 12.68 -2.78
C LYS A 47 -2.97 12.45 -4.06
N SER A 48 -3.57 11.26 -4.18
CA SER A 48 -4.58 11.00 -5.22
C SER A 48 -5.79 11.89 -4.99
N THR A 49 -5.85 12.99 -5.74
CA THR A 49 -7.10 13.69 -6.00
C THR A 49 -7.28 13.72 -7.51
N VAL A 50 -8.54 13.69 -7.96
CA VAL A 50 -8.90 13.72 -9.40
C VAL A 50 -8.30 14.94 -10.12
N SER A 51 -7.88 15.96 -9.37
CA SER A 51 -7.30 17.21 -9.83
C SER A 51 -5.77 17.34 -9.65
N ALA A 52 -5.08 16.38 -9.02
CA ALA A 52 -3.64 16.47 -8.77
C ALA A 52 -2.82 16.02 -10.00
N ASN A 53 -1.75 16.74 -10.32
CA ASN A 53 -0.71 16.27 -11.24
C ASN A 53 0.10 15.19 -10.51
N TYR A 54 -0.14 13.91 -10.82
CA TYR A 54 0.56 12.78 -10.20
C TYR A 54 1.43 12.01 -11.20
N GLN A 55 2.55 11.46 -10.74
CA GLN A 55 3.32 10.46 -11.48
C GLN A 55 2.88 9.09 -11.02
N ARG A 56 2.60 8.21 -11.99
CA ARG A 56 2.16 6.85 -11.74
C ARG A 56 3.18 5.86 -12.31
N ILE A 57 3.71 5.00 -11.46
CA ILE A 57 4.50 3.85 -11.88
C ILE A 57 3.74 2.60 -11.49
N GLN A 58 3.51 1.72 -12.45
CA GLN A 58 2.99 0.40 -12.19
C GLN A 58 4.09 -0.62 -12.45
N VAL A 59 4.40 -1.43 -11.45
CA VAL A 59 5.35 -2.53 -11.52
C VAL A 59 4.53 -3.82 -11.49
N ASN A 60 4.69 -4.66 -12.50
CA ASN A 60 4.06 -5.98 -12.56
C ASN A 60 5.14 -7.03 -12.77
N TYR A 61 5.14 -8.07 -11.95
CA TYR A 61 6.02 -9.22 -12.18
C TYR A 61 5.38 -10.50 -11.65
N ASN A 62 5.80 -11.62 -12.22
CA ASN A 62 5.47 -12.96 -11.76
C ASN A 62 6.66 -13.50 -10.94
N THR A 63 6.41 -14.10 -9.78
CA THR A 63 7.47 -14.60 -8.90
C THR A 63 8.39 -15.63 -9.56
N VAL A 64 7.94 -16.35 -10.59
CA VAL A 64 8.78 -17.31 -11.33
C VAL A 64 9.41 -16.76 -12.61
N ASP A 65 9.00 -15.58 -13.08
CA ASP A 65 9.59 -14.97 -14.28
C ASP A 65 10.85 -14.18 -13.90
N GLU A 66 11.79 -14.06 -14.85
CA GLU A 66 13.03 -13.29 -14.68
C GLU A 66 12.85 -11.80 -15.01
N ASP A 67 11.70 -11.43 -15.59
CA ASP A 67 11.43 -10.09 -16.08
C ASP A 67 10.38 -9.36 -15.23
N VAL A 68 10.55 -8.04 -15.14
CA VAL A 68 9.66 -7.10 -14.49
C VAL A 68 9.19 -6.07 -15.49
N ILE A 69 7.88 -5.86 -15.53
CA ILE A 69 7.24 -4.91 -16.44
C ILE A 69 6.91 -3.63 -15.69
N PHE A 70 7.56 -2.55 -16.07
CA PHE A 70 7.25 -1.19 -15.66
C PHE A 70 6.30 -0.55 -16.67
N SER A 71 5.16 -0.04 -16.20
CA SER A 71 4.27 0.85 -16.94
C SER A 71 4.26 2.22 -16.27
N ILE A 72 4.78 3.22 -16.95
CA ILE A 72 4.96 4.58 -16.46
C ILE A 72 3.92 5.46 -17.12
N LEU A 73 3.17 6.21 -16.33
CA LEU A 73 2.21 7.21 -16.79
C LEU A 73 2.50 8.55 -16.10
N THR A 74 2.82 9.57 -16.89
CA THR A 74 2.99 10.94 -16.41
C THR A 74 1.73 11.77 -16.71
N SER A 75 1.12 12.32 -15.65
CA SER A 75 -0.06 13.21 -15.67
C SER A 75 0.34 14.66 -16.03
N PRO A 76 -0.56 15.53 -16.55
CA PRO A 76 -1.97 15.26 -16.83
C PRO A 76 -2.24 14.54 -18.14
N PHE A 77 -1.45 14.75 -19.20
CA PHE A 77 -1.70 14.10 -20.50
C PHE A 77 -0.44 14.12 -21.38
N GLY A 78 0.35 13.04 -21.45
CA GLY A 78 1.43 13.08 -22.44
C GLY A 78 2.11 11.78 -22.82
N LYS A 79 2.57 10.97 -21.87
CA LYS A 79 3.47 9.86 -22.21
C LYS A 79 3.21 8.65 -21.33
N SER A 80 2.78 7.56 -21.96
CA SER A 80 2.84 6.23 -21.37
C SER A 80 4.05 5.50 -21.92
N LYS A 81 4.91 4.99 -21.05
CA LYS A 81 6.04 4.14 -21.44
C LYS A 81 5.89 2.79 -20.76
N ARG A 82 5.98 1.71 -21.54
CA ARG A 82 6.13 0.37 -21.00
C ARG A 82 7.55 -0.09 -21.27
N VAL A 83 8.21 -0.60 -20.23
CA VAL A 83 9.55 -1.17 -20.31
C VAL A 83 9.56 -2.48 -19.56
N GLU A 84 10.20 -3.46 -20.17
CA GLU A 84 10.49 -4.75 -19.58
C GLU A 84 11.99 -4.78 -19.29
N VAL A 85 12.34 -5.18 -18.07
CA VAL A 85 13.72 -5.28 -17.60
C VAL A 85 13.87 -6.55 -16.77
N SER A 86 15.09 -7.09 -16.71
CA SER A 86 15.36 -8.22 -15.83
C SER A 86 15.21 -7.84 -14.36
N LYS A 87 14.90 -8.81 -13.48
CA LYS A 87 14.86 -8.64 -12.02
C LYS A 87 16.15 -8.01 -11.48
N GLN A 88 17.30 -8.42 -12.01
CA GLN A 88 18.62 -7.91 -11.61
C GLN A 88 18.79 -6.42 -11.92
N GLU A 89 18.17 -5.92 -12.98
CA GLU A 89 18.27 -4.53 -13.42
C GLU A 89 17.12 -3.66 -12.90
N ALA A 90 16.06 -4.25 -12.36
CA ALA A 90 14.80 -3.57 -12.06
C ALA A 90 14.96 -2.42 -11.04
N LEU A 91 15.72 -2.62 -9.96
CA LEU A 91 16.03 -1.57 -8.98
C LEU A 91 16.83 -0.42 -9.62
N THR A 92 17.88 -0.75 -10.39
CA THR A 92 18.71 0.25 -11.08
C THR A 92 17.88 1.03 -12.07
N TYR A 93 17.01 0.36 -12.84
CA TYR A 93 16.11 0.97 -13.80
C TYR A 93 15.18 1.98 -13.11
N LEU A 94 14.47 1.57 -12.05
CA LEU A 94 13.54 2.47 -11.36
C LEU A 94 14.27 3.65 -10.72
N SER A 95 15.40 3.39 -10.05
CA SER A 95 16.20 4.44 -9.40
C SER A 95 16.72 5.47 -10.42
N THR A 96 17.22 5.01 -11.56
CA THR A 96 17.66 5.87 -12.67
C THR A 96 16.49 6.68 -13.22
N PHE A 97 15.32 6.06 -13.36
CA PHE A 97 14.14 6.71 -13.89
C PHE A 97 13.65 7.84 -12.97
N ILE A 98 13.54 7.61 -11.66
CA ILE A 98 13.08 8.61 -10.67
C ILE A 98 14.05 9.80 -10.60
N GLN A 99 15.34 9.56 -10.79
CA GLN A 99 16.37 10.60 -10.80
C GLN A 99 16.49 11.32 -12.16
N SER A 100 15.86 10.79 -13.22
CA SER A 100 16.00 11.33 -14.56
C SER A 100 15.25 12.67 -14.71
N PRO A 101 15.73 13.59 -15.57
CA PRO A 101 15.00 14.81 -15.90
C PRO A 101 13.62 14.53 -16.51
N ASP A 102 13.44 13.36 -17.15
CA ASP A 102 12.18 12.92 -17.77
C ASP A 102 11.12 12.48 -16.75
N TRP A 103 11.48 12.31 -15.47
CA TRP A 103 10.55 12.01 -14.37
C TRP A 103 9.47 13.10 -14.19
N GLY A 104 9.73 14.33 -14.66
CA GLY A 104 8.81 15.45 -14.57
C GLY A 104 8.91 16.18 -13.22
N GLU A 105 7.79 16.74 -12.75
CA GLU A 105 7.78 17.60 -11.56
C GLU A 105 7.68 16.82 -10.23
N LYS A 106 8.55 17.23 -9.30
CA LYS A 106 8.72 16.78 -7.90
C LYS A 106 9.22 15.34 -7.73
N PRO A 107 10.51 15.15 -7.39
CA PRO A 107 10.95 13.90 -6.79
C PRO A 107 10.19 13.67 -5.49
N LEU A 108 10.04 12.40 -5.11
CA LEU A 108 9.49 12.03 -3.81
C LEU A 108 10.17 12.78 -2.67
N ASN A 109 9.42 13.08 -1.61
CA ASN A 109 10.04 13.45 -0.34
C ASN A 109 11.00 12.31 0.06
N GLN A 110 12.24 12.69 0.38
CA GLN A 110 13.26 11.74 0.82
C GLN A 110 13.02 11.28 2.27
N GLU A 111 12.26 12.05 3.04
CA GLU A 111 11.88 11.73 4.42
C GLU A 111 11.00 10.49 4.47
N GLU A 112 11.31 9.64 5.44
CA GLU A 112 10.55 8.43 5.74
C GLU A 112 9.42 8.77 6.71
N GLY A 113 8.27 8.14 6.51
CA GLY A 113 7.20 8.14 7.48
C GLY A 113 7.55 7.33 8.73
N GLU A 114 6.75 7.51 9.77
CA GLU A 114 6.89 6.78 11.04
C GLU A 114 6.46 5.30 10.92
N VAL A 115 5.66 4.96 9.90
CA VAL A 115 5.17 3.61 9.65
C VAL A 115 6.06 2.90 8.63
N ASP A 116 6.65 1.78 9.04
CA ASP A 116 7.41 0.88 8.16
C ASP A 116 6.48 -0.14 7.49
N PHE A 117 6.09 0.15 6.24
CA PHE A 117 5.22 -0.71 5.45
C PHE A 117 5.92 -1.97 4.95
N TYR A 118 7.25 -1.99 4.82
CA TYR A 118 7.96 -3.24 4.50
C TYR A 118 7.88 -4.21 5.68
N ASN A 119 8.07 -3.72 6.91
CA ASN A 119 7.88 -4.55 8.10
C ASN A 119 6.43 -5.07 8.23
N ILE A 120 5.42 -4.31 7.80
CA ILE A 120 4.04 -4.81 7.72
C ILE A 120 3.94 -5.98 6.74
N LEU A 121 4.52 -5.84 5.53
CA LEU A 121 4.51 -6.91 4.52
C LEU A 121 5.29 -8.15 5.00
N GLU A 122 6.42 -7.97 5.68
CA GLU A 122 7.22 -9.05 6.30
C GLU A 122 6.41 -9.80 7.36
N GLN A 123 5.74 -9.09 8.26
CA GLN A 123 4.87 -9.72 9.27
C GLN A 123 3.64 -10.42 8.68
N LEU A 124 3.27 -10.08 7.44
CA LEU A 124 2.17 -10.65 6.67
C LEU A 124 2.63 -11.54 5.51
N GLU A 125 3.90 -11.97 5.46
CA GLU A 125 4.47 -12.66 4.30
C GLU A 125 3.68 -13.92 3.88
N GLU A 126 3.11 -14.61 4.85
CA GLU A 126 2.26 -15.79 4.68
C GLU A 126 0.96 -15.46 3.92
N GLN A 127 0.38 -14.29 4.20
CA GLN A 127 -0.82 -13.79 3.54
C GLN A 127 -0.47 -13.20 2.16
N VAL A 128 0.62 -12.43 2.08
CA VAL A 128 1.12 -11.80 0.85
C VAL A 128 1.36 -12.85 -0.24
N PHE A 129 1.96 -13.99 0.09
CA PHE A 129 2.28 -15.05 -0.87
C PHE A 129 1.44 -16.32 -0.67
N SER A 130 0.17 -16.14 -0.33
CA SER A 130 -0.80 -17.24 -0.22
C SER A 130 -1.04 -17.89 -1.58
N LYS A 131 -1.16 -19.23 -1.60
CA LYS A 131 -1.45 -19.99 -2.83
C LYS A 131 -2.92 -19.99 -3.26
N ARG A 132 -3.81 -19.42 -2.44
CA ARG A 132 -5.28 -19.50 -2.64
C ARG A 132 -5.99 -18.16 -2.60
N ASP A 133 -5.43 -17.19 -1.89
CA ASP A 133 -6.10 -15.93 -1.59
C ASP A 133 -5.44 -14.79 -2.35
N LEU A 134 -6.25 -13.80 -2.73
CA LEU A 134 -5.75 -12.48 -3.10
C LEU A 134 -5.34 -11.73 -1.84
N PHE A 135 -4.37 -10.84 -1.97
CA PHE A 135 -3.96 -9.90 -0.94
C PHE A 135 -3.89 -8.50 -1.54
N GLU A 136 -4.38 -7.51 -0.81
CA GLU A 136 -4.26 -6.10 -1.17
C GLU A 136 -3.97 -5.28 0.07
N ILE A 137 -2.99 -4.38 0.00
CA ILE A 137 -2.79 -3.30 0.95
C ILE A 137 -2.49 -2.01 0.19
N ASN A 138 -3.38 -1.04 0.34
CA ASN A 138 -3.30 0.25 -0.33
C ASN A 138 -3.13 1.34 0.72
N LYS A 139 -2.06 2.12 0.61
CA LYS A 139 -1.82 3.29 1.45
C LYS A 139 -2.11 4.56 0.67
N TRP A 140 -2.94 5.43 1.24
CA TRP A 140 -3.20 6.77 0.69
C TRP A 140 -2.89 7.85 1.73
N ASN A 141 -2.22 8.92 1.33
CA ASN A 141 -1.93 10.07 2.21
C ASN A 141 -3.15 11.03 2.31
N SER A 142 -4.32 10.47 2.57
CA SER A 142 -5.55 11.22 2.78
C SER A 142 -6.42 10.44 3.73
N GLU A 143 -6.94 11.12 4.73
CA GLU A 143 -8.09 10.67 5.48
C GLU A 143 -9.32 10.66 4.57
N LEU A 144 -10.15 9.63 4.69
CA LEU A 144 -11.42 9.52 3.96
C LEU A 144 -12.61 9.85 4.86
N TYR A 145 -12.55 9.43 6.12
CA TYR A 145 -13.68 9.50 7.04
C TYR A 145 -13.31 10.03 8.41
N LEU A 146 -12.04 9.89 8.81
CA LEU A 146 -11.58 10.28 10.14
C LEU A 146 -11.90 11.75 10.46
N HIS A 147 -11.61 12.69 9.54
CA HIS A 147 -11.91 14.12 9.72
C HIS A 147 -13.38 14.36 10.15
N LYS A 148 -14.35 13.69 9.53
CA LYS A 148 -15.78 13.85 9.88
C LYS A 148 -16.10 13.35 11.28
N GLN A 149 -15.47 12.25 11.71
CA GLN A 149 -15.72 11.67 13.03
C GLN A 149 -15.19 12.55 14.15
N VAL A 150 -14.07 13.23 13.92
CA VAL A 150 -13.43 14.12 14.91
C VAL A 150 -13.84 15.59 14.78
N GLY A 151 -14.69 15.93 13.81
CA GLY A 151 -15.19 17.29 13.59
C GLY A 151 -14.19 18.24 12.91
N GLU A 152 -13.25 17.69 12.15
CA GLU A 152 -12.23 18.43 11.39
C GLU A 152 -12.65 18.64 9.92
N GLU A 153 -12.07 19.66 9.29
CA GLU A 153 -12.21 19.89 7.85
C GLU A 153 -11.43 18.84 7.03
N TYR A 154 -11.95 18.49 5.86
CA TYR A 154 -11.27 17.55 4.97
C TYR A 154 -9.94 18.12 4.48
N GLY A 155 -8.88 17.33 4.58
CA GLY A 155 -7.53 17.64 4.12
C GLY A 155 -6.68 18.40 5.13
N THR A 156 -7.21 18.73 6.32
CA THR A 156 -6.48 19.52 7.34
C THR A 156 -5.76 18.68 8.38
N MET A 157 -6.10 17.39 8.49
CA MET A 157 -5.46 16.50 9.46
C MET A 157 -3.97 16.28 9.14
N GLN A 158 -3.16 16.19 10.19
CA GLN A 158 -1.71 16.04 10.09
C GLN A 158 -1.29 14.58 10.31
N ASN A 159 -0.09 14.20 9.84
CA ASN A 159 0.47 12.84 9.98
C ASN A 159 -0.52 11.73 9.54
N ALA A 160 -1.24 11.99 8.46
CA ALA A 160 -2.33 11.14 8.01
C ALA A 160 -1.81 9.87 7.33
N TYR A 161 -2.15 8.72 7.91
CA TYR A 161 -2.03 7.41 7.29
C TYR A 161 -3.43 6.84 7.08
N HIS A 162 -3.65 6.27 5.90
CA HIS A 162 -4.86 5.53 5.62
C HIS A 162 -4.47 4.28 4.85
N VAL A 163 -4.88 3.13 5.39
CA VAL A 163 -4.79 1.82 4.74
C VAL A 163 -6.18 1.32 4.39
N HIS A 164 -6.31 0.84 3.16
CA HIS A 164 -7.45 0.10 2.67
C HIS A 164 -6.98 -1.18 1.98
N GLY A 165 -7.65 -2.30 2.25
CA GLY A 165 -7.30 -3.58 1.63
C GLY A 165 -7.78 -4.77 2.44
N GLY A 166 -7.40 -5.96 2.02
CA GLY A 166 -7.87 -7.21 2.61
C GLY A 166 -7.16 -8.43 2.04
N VAL A 167 -7.53 -9.60 2.57
CA VAL A 167 -7.01 -10.90 2.14
C VAL A 167 -8.14 -11.92 2.12
N GLY A 168 -8.19 -12.73 1.06
CA GLY A 168 -9.15 -13.83 0.97
C GLY A 168 -9.38 -14.35 -0.44
N ASN A 169 -10.22 -15.37 -0.54
CA ASN A 169 -10.61 -15.96 -1.81
C ASN A 169 -11.68 -15.08 -2.48
N ALA A 170 -11.31 -14.44 -3.59
CA ALA A 170 -12.19 -13.63 -4.41
C ALA A 170 -11.95 -13.92 -5.90
N PRO A 171 -12.99 -13.79 -6.76
CA PRO A 171 -12.87 -14.08 -8.19
C PRO A 171 -11.87 -13.14 -8.90
N ASP A 172 -11.78 -11.90 -8.43
CA ASP A 172 -10.88 -10.86 -8.90
C ASP A 172 -10.67 -9.80 -7.81
N ILE A 173 -9.93 -8.74 -8.15
CA ILE A 173 -9.63 -7.62 -7.23
C ILE A 173 -10.91 -6.90 -6.79
N ASN A 174 -11.92 -6.76 -7.65
CA ASN A 174 -13.17 -6.11 -7.27
C ASN A 174 -13.92 -6.94 -6.22
N GLY A 175 -13.90 -8.27 -6.34
CA GLY A 175 -14.45 -9.15 -5.31
C GLY A 175 -13.71 -9.08 -3.98
N LEU A 176 -12.43 -8.68 -3.97
CA LEU A 176 -11.68 -8.46 -2.74
C LEU A 176 -12.18 -7.20 -2.00
N HIS A 177 -12.61 -6.15 -2.72
CA HIS A 177 -13.14 -4.90 -2.15
C HIS A 177 -14.41 -5.09 -1.31
N ASP A 178 -15.12 -6.21 -1.49
CA ASP A 178 -16.25 -6.58 -0.63
C ASP A 178 -15.81 -7.13 0.73
N ILE A 179 -14.53 -7.48 0.91
CA ILE A 179 -13.91 -8.01 2.14
C ILE A 179 -12.65 -7.22 2.54
N THR A 180 -12.68 -5.90 2.39
CA THR A 180 -11.61 -4.99 2.84
C THR A 180 -11.90 -4.28 4.16
N THR A 181 -10.84 -3.94 4.90
CA THR A 181 -10.88 -2.99 6.01
C THR A 181 -10.46 -1.60 5.53
N THR A 182 -10.80 -0.59 6.33
CA THR A 182 -10.23 0.74 6.25
C THR A 182 -9.79 1.16 7.63
N ILE A 183 -8.50 1.46 7.77
CA ILE A 183 -7.88 1.90 9.01
C ILE A 183 -7.21 3.25 8.74
N GLU A 184 -7.52 4.25 9.54
CA GLU A 184 -7.02 5.62 9.39
C GLU A 184 -6.36 6.08 10.69
N LEU A 185 -5.21 6.73 10.60
CA LEU A 185 -4.51 7.39 11.72
C LEU A 185 -4.21 8.83 11.31
N ALA A 186 -4.59 9.81 12.11
CA ALA A 186 -4.19 11.20 11.88
C ALA A 186 -4.27 12.06 13.15
N THR A 187 -3.50 13.14 13.18
CA THR A 187 -3.47 14.11 14.26
C THR A 187 -4.37 15.30 13.94
N SER A 188 -5.26 15.64 14.86
CA SER A 188 -6.09 16.86 14.78
C SER A 188 -5.19 18.10 14.92
N PRO A 189 -5.29 19.07 14.00
CA PRO A 189 -4.56 20.33 14.12
C PRO A 189 -5.11 21.24 15.23
N ILE A 190 -6.37 21.03 15.66
CA ILE A 190 -7.05 21.87 16.66
C ILE A 190 -6.66 21.48 18.08
N ASN A 191 -6.74 20.20 18.41
CA ASN A 191 -6.52 19.71 19.77
C ASN A 191 -5.19 18.95 19.95
N GLY A 192 -4.46 18.70 18.86
CA GLY A 192 -3.16 18.03 18.88
C GLY A 192 -3.21 16.53 19.19
N LYS A 193 -4.41 15.95 19.40
CA LYS A 193 -4.56 14.51 19.64
C LYS A 193 -4.46 13.74 18.35
N THR A 194 -3.86 12.55 18.43
CA THR A 194 -3.84 11.57 17.35
C THR A 194 -5.00 10.60 17.52
N TYR A 195 -5.73 10.36 16.44
CA TYR A 195 -6.89 9.49 16.41
C TYR A 195 -6.65 8.33 15.47
N LEU A 196 -7.12 7.15 15.86
CA LEU A 196 -7.20 5.95 15.02
C LEU A 196 -8.68 5.63 14.78
N ASN A 197 -9.05 5.36 13.53
CA ASN A 197 -10.38 4.91 13.15
C ASN A 197 -10.27 3.57 12.42
N VAL A 198 -10.84 2.52 13.02
CA VAL A 198 -11.02 1.21 12.38
C VAL A 198 -12.46 1.16 11.90
N ARG A 199 -12.69 1.17 10.57
CA ARG A 199 -14.05 1.31 10.02
C ARG A 199 -14.79 0.01 9.84
N ARG A 200 -14.07 -1.07 9.57
CA ARG A 200 -14.66 -2.37 9.26
C ARG A 200 -13.74 -3.47 9.72
N ASP A 201 -14.30 -4.41 10.47
CA ASP A 201 -13.59 -5.60 10.90
C ASP A 201 -13.62 -6.66 9.80
N LEU A 202 -12.45 -7.21 9.48
CA LEU A 202 -12.27 -8.41 8.67
C LEU A 202 -12.09 -9.66 9.52
N THR A 203 -11.52 -9.48 10.71
CA THR A 203 -11.26 -10.56 11.67
C THR A 203 -12.47 -10.80 12.57
N GLU A 204 -12.64 -12.04 13.05
CA GLU A 204 -13.71 -12.42 13.99
C GLU A 204 -13.21 -12.09 15.40
N ASN A 205 -13.91 -11.20 16.09
CA ASN A 205 -13.55 -10.73 17.44
C ASN A 205 -12.12 -10.13 17.53
N PRO A 206 -11.80 -9.09 16.73
CA PRO A 206 -10.50 -8.42 16.84
C PRO A 206 -10.38 -7.68 18.18
N MET A 207 -9.16 -7.57 18.70
CA MET A 207 -8.81 -6.71 19.82
C MET A 207 -8.96 -5.23 19.44
N SER A 208 -8.47 -4.85 18.25
CA SER A 208 -8.74 -3.57 17.61
C SER A 208 -10.10 -3.61 16.89
N MET A 209 -11.17 -3.56 17.67
CA MET A 209 -12.55 -3.52 17.15
C MET A 209 -12.82 -2.28 16.31
N GLN A 210 -13.84 -2.37 15.45
CA GLN A 210 -14.38 -1.21 14.77
C GLN A 210 -14.69 -0.08 15.77
N GLY A 211 -14.13 1.11 15.55
CA GLY A 211 -14.29 2.24 16.45
C GLY A 211 -13.29 3.37 16.22
N LEU A 212 -13.52 4.46 16.95
CA LEU A 212 -12.65 5.62 17.05
C LEU A 212 -11.87 5.54 18.37
N TYR A 213 -10.55 5.66 18.29
CA TYR A 213 -9.63 5.63 19.42
C TYR A 213 -8.90 6.96 19.52
N GLU A 214 -8.88 7.56 20.71
CA GLU A 214 -8.09 8.76 21.01
C GLU A 214 -6.68 8.39 21.49
N ASP A 215 -5.77 9.36 21.48
CA ASP A 215 -4.38 9.22 21.91
C ASP A 215 -3.65 8.04 21.22
N ALA A 216 -4.02 7.80 19.97
CA ALA A 216 -3.51 6.68 19.18
C ALA A 216 -2.05 6.88 18.77
N THR A 217 -1.35 5.77 18.56
CA THR A 217 0.06 5.75 18.13
C THR A 217 0.22 5.09 16.75
N PRO A 218 1.31 5.36 16.03
CA PRO A 218 1.67 4.61 14.82
C PRO A 218 1.72 3.09 15.05
N GLN A 219 2.16 2.66 16.24
CA GLN A 219 2.22 1.25 16.58
C GLN A 219 0.82 0.63 16.68
N MET A 220 -0.16 1.32 17.29
CA MET A 220 -1.56 0.85 17.32
C MET A 220 -2.15 0.74 15.92
N PHE A 221 -1.79 1.65 15.01
CA PHE A 221 -2.18 1.58 13.61
C PHE A 221 -1.61 0.34 12.92
N VAL A 222 -0.30 0.07 13.08
CA VAL A 222 0.37 -1.13 12.56
C VAL A 222 -0.28 -2.39 13.11
N GLU A 223 -0.46 -2.49 14.43
CA GLU A 223 -1.05 -3.65 15.11
C GLU A 223 -2.46 -3.94 14.59
N SER A 224 -3.27 -2.88 14.41
CA SER A 224 -4.63 -3.02 13.86
C SER A 224 -4.61 -3.56 12.44
N ILE A 225 -3.66 -3.15 11.58
CA ILE A 225 -3.52 -3.73 10.24
C ILE A 225 -3.15 -5.21 10.33
N ILE A 226 -2.09 -5.54 11.10
CA ILE A 226 -1.60 -6.92 11.20
C ILE A 226 -2.69 -7.86 11.74
N GLU A 227 -3.41 -7.45 12.77
CA GLU A 227 -4.49 -8.22 13.36
C GLU A 227 -5.64 -8.49 12.36
N GLN A 228 -6.10 -7.45 11.66
CA GLN A 228 -7.21 -7.56 10.73
C GLN A 228 -6.87 -8.47 9.55
N TYR A 229 -5.63 -8.44 9.06
CA TYR A 229 -5.20 -9.28 7.95
C TYR A 229 -4.94 -10.73 8.38
N LYS A 230 -4.26 -10.96 9.52
CA LYS A 230 -4.00 -12.32 10.01
C LYS A 230 -5.27 -13.06 10.37
N GLY A 231 -6.22 -12.38 11.02
CA GLY A 231 -7.47 -13.01 11.41
C GLY A 231 -8.41 -13.28 10.23
N ALA A 232 -8.47 -12.38 9.24
CA ALA A 232 -9.21 -12.62 8.00
C ALA A 232 -8.73 -13.87 7.24
N TRP A 233 -7.40 -14.03 7.11
CA TRP A 233 -6.79 -15.19 6.47
C TRP A 233 -7.03 -16.51 7.22
N ASN A 234 -7.14 -16.48 8.54
CA ASN A 234 -7.43 -17.69 9.30
C ASN A 234 -8.86 -18.20 9.08
N ARG A 235 -9.80 -17.35 8.67
CA ARG A 235 -11.17 -17.77 8.31
C ARG A 235 -11.26 -18.44 6.94
N SER A 236 -10.32 -18.16 6.03
CA SER A 236 -10.32 -18.70 4.66
C SER A 236 -9.67 -20.10 4.56
N LYS A 237 -9.09 -20.61 5.65
CA LYS A 237 -8.49 -21.94 5.75
C LYS A 237 -9.47 -23.00 6.25
#